data_AF-A0A4U9CYC6-F1
#
_entry.id   AF-A0A4U9CYC6-F1
#
_cell.length_a   1.000
_cell.length_b   1.000
_cell.length_c   1.000
_cell.angle_alpha   90.00
_cell.angle_beta   90.00
_cell.angle_gamma   90.00
#
_symmetry.space_group_name_H-M   'P 1'
#
loop_
_entity.id
_entity.type
_entity.pdbx_description
1 polymer ?
#
loop_
_entity_poly.entity_id
_entity_poly.type
_entity_poly.pdbx_seq_one_letter_code
_entity_poly.pdbx_strand_id
1 'polypeptide(L)'
;MLGICLGMQLLGRRSEESNGVDLLGIIDEDVPKMTDHGLPLPHMGWNRVYPKAGNRLLSGIEDGAYFYFVHSYAMPVNPHTTASATTASRSPRGTAR
;
A
#
# COMPACT_ATOMS: atom_id res chain seq x y z
N MET A 1 -3.30 17.48 -2.45
CA MET A 1 -1.90 17.02 -2.27
C MET A 1 -1.83 15.56 -2.68
N LEU A 2 -0.78 15.12 -3.37
CA LEU A 2 -0.56 13.71 -3.74
C LEU A 2 0.77 13.26 -3.15
N GLY A 3 0.73 12.35 -2.17
CA GLY A 3 1.92 11.70 -1.63
C GLY A 3 2.24 10.43 -2.40
N ILE A 4 3.51 10.22 -2.75
CA ILE A 4 3.96 9.03 -3.50
C ILE A 4 4.94 8.24 -2.62
N CYS A 5 4.71 6.93 -2.47
CA CYS A 5 5.51 6.03 -1.64
C CYS A 5 5.65 6.57 -0.19
N LEU A 6 6.85 6.99 0.22
CA LEU A 6 7.09 7.61 1.53
C LEU A 6 6.18 8.84 1.75
N GLY A 7 5.93 9.64 0.71
CA GLY A 7 5.04 10.80 0.81
C GLY A 7 3.61 10.44 1.20
N MET A 8 3.13 9.24 0.87
CA MET A 8 1.83 8.74 1.36
C MET A 8 1.94 8.34 2.83
N GLN A 9 3.02 7.67 3.22
CA GLN A 9 3.23 7.21 4.59
C GLN A 9 3.29 8.40 5.57
N LEU A 10 3.96 9.50 5.19
CA LEU A 10 4.04 10.74 5.99
C LEU A 10 2.67 11.31 6.39
N LEU A 11 1.60 10.98 5.67
CA LEU A 11 0.24 11.42 6.02
C LEU A 11 -0.33 10.69 7.23
N GLY A 12 0.19 9.52 7.59
CA GLY A 12 -0.23 8.73 8.76
C GLY A 12 0.14 9.38 10.09
N ARG A 13 -0.12 8.67 11.20
CA ARG A 13 0.17 9.13 12.57
C ARG A 13 1.59 8.77 13.00
N ARG A 14 2.01 7.52 12.83
CA ARG A 14 3.33 7.03 13.26
C ARG A 14 3.84 5.95 12.30
N SER A 15 5.14 5.95 12.00
CA SER A 15 5.81 4.86 11.28
C SER A 15 6.66 4.04 12.24
N GLU A 16 6.73 2.72 12.05
CA GLU A 16 7.66 1.85 12.79
C GLU A 16 9.12 1.94 12.31
N GLU A 17 9.36 2.67 11.22
CA GLU A 17 10.71 2.89 10.70
C GLU A 17 11.60 3.61 11.73
N SER A 18 12.89 3.27 11.74
CA SER A 18 13.88 3.87 12.65
C SER A 18 13.50 3.83 14.14
N ASN A 19 12.96 2.69 14.61
CA ASN A 19 12.48 2.48 15.99
C ASN A 19 11.24 3.30 16.38
N GLY A 20 10.50 3.82 15.40
CA GLY A 20 9.27 4.56 15.63
C GLY A 20 9.47 6.06 15.48
N VAL A 21 8.74 6.68 14.55
CA VAL A 21 8.77 8.12 14.28
C VAL A 21 7.35 8.66 14.09
N ASP A 22 7.06 9.80 14.71
CA ASP A 22 5.80 10.50 14.53
C ASP A 22 5.77 11.20 13.18
N LEU A 23 4.62 11.14 12.52
CA LEU A 23 4.40 11.66 11.17
C LEU A 23 3.46 12.88 11.24
N LEU A 24 2.85 13.27 10.11
CA LEU A 24 2.03 14.48 10.07
C LEU A 24 0.68 14.33 10.79
N GLY A 25 0.21 13.10 11.02
CA GLY A 25 -1.04 12.82 11.73
C GLY A 25 -2.29 13.31 11.00
N ILE A 26 -2.24 13.47 9.67
CA ILE A 26 -3.40 13.89 8.87
C ILE A 26 -4.42 12.76 8.76
N ILE A 27 -3.93 11.51 8.66
CA ILE A 27 -4.71 10.27 8.74
C ILE A 27 -4.33 9.61 10.05
N ASP A 28 -5.32 9.33 10.90
CA ASP A 28 -5.12 8.66 12.19
C ASP A 28 -4.94 7.14 12.00
N GLU A 29 -3.84 6.78 11.33
CA GLU A 29 -3.46 5.40 11.06
C GLU A 29 -1.94 5.24 11.13
N ASP A 30 -1.48 4.13 11.70
CA ASP A 30 -0.05 3.82 11.79
C ASP A 30 0.47 3.15 10.50
N VAL A 31 1.77 3.25 10.27
CA VAL A 31 2.47 2.64 9.13
C VAL A 31 3.44 1.58 9.67
N PRO A 32 2.95 0.36 9.95
CA PRO A 32 3.78 -0.72 10.48
C PRO A 32 4.68 -1.32 9.40
N LYS A 33 5.72 -2.04 9.86
CA LYS A 33 6.50 -2.92 9.00
C LYS A 33 5.62 -4.06 8.50
N MET A 34 5.71 -4.35 7.21
CA MET A 34 4.95 -5.45 6.61
C MET A 34 5.40 -6.79 7.18
N THR A 35 4.46 -7.72 7.34
CA THR A 35 4.78 -9.11 7.63
C THR A 35 5.31 -9.78 6.36
N ASP A 36 6.47 -10.43 6.43
CA ASP A 36 7.12 -11.02 5.27
C ASP A 36 6.44 -12.31 4.79
N HIS A 37 5.68 -13.01 5.63
CA HIS A 37 5.01 -14.28 5.34
C HIS A 37 5.90 -15.30 4.59
N GLY A 38 7.22 -15.27 4.84
CA GLY A 38 8.21 -16.11 4.17
C GLY A 38 8.63 -15.65 2.77
N LEU A 39 8.30 -14.41 2.38
CA LEU A 39 8.70 -13.77 1.14
C LEU A 39 9.71 -12.65 1.39
N PRO A 40 10.56 -12.32 0.39
CA PRO A 40 11.57 -11.28 0.57
C PRO A 40 10.92 -9.90 0.77
N LEU A 41 11.42 -9.17 1.78
CA LEU A 41 11.20 -7.73 1.93
C LEU A 41 12.45 -6.97 1.45
N PRO A 42 12.31 -5.76 0.87
CA PRO A 42 11.07 -5.02 0.62
C PRO A 42 10.16 -5.70 -0.42
N HIS A 43 8.86 -5.41 -0.36
CA HIS A 43 7.95 -5.71 -1.47
C HIS A 43 8.43 -4.92 -2.68
N MET A 44 9.04 -5.63 -3.64
CA MET A 44 9.65 -5.05 -4.83
C MET A 44 9.11 -5.71 -6.09
N GLY A 45 8.58 -4.90 -7.00
CA GLY A 45 8.12 -5.36 -8.31
C GLY A 45 6.74 -4.85 -8.69
N TRP A 46 6.21 -5.43 -9.76
CA TRP A 46 4.89 -5.10 -10.29
C TRP A 46 3.81 -5.88 -9.56
N ASN A 47 2.83 -5.16 -8.99
CA ASN A 47 1.67 -5.77 -8.34
C ASN A 47 0.37 -5.12 -8.81
N ARG A 48 -0.72 -5.87 -8.73
CA ARG A 48 -2.05 -5.45 -9.19
C ARG A 48 -2.70 -4.56 -8.15
N VAL A 49 -3.27 -3.46 -8.63
CA VAL A 49 -4.02 -2.52 -7.80
C VAL A 49 -5.49 -2.60 -8.15
N TYR A 50 -6.32 -2.59 -7.10
CA TYR A 50 -7.77 -2.59 -7.21
C TYR A 50 -8.30 -1.25 -6.70
N PRO A 51 -8.72 -0.34 -7.60
CA PRO A 51 -9.36 0.92 -7.22
C PRO A 51 -10.68 0.69 -6.49
N LYS A 52 -11.02 1.58 -5.54
CA LYS A 52 -12.39 1.67 -5.03
C LYS A 52 -13.30 2.30 -6.09
N ALA A 53 -14.51 1.78 -6.23
CA ALA A 53 -15.50 2.31 -7.17
C ALA A 53 -15.70 3.83 -7.01
N GLY A 54 -15.74 4.55 -8.12
CA GLY A 54 -15.93 6.01 -8.15
C GLY A 54 -14.67 6.85 -7.89
N ASN A 55 -13.49 6.22 -7.75
CA ASN A 55 -12.24 6.96 -7.56
C ASN A 55 -11.79 7.68 -8.85
N ARG A 56 -11.81 9.02 -8.81
CA ARG A 56 -11.41 9.87 -9.94
C ARG A 56 -9.92 9.78 -10.27
N LEU A 57 -9.06 9.46 -9.30
CA LEU A 57 -7.60 9.40 -9.50
C LEU A 57 -7.19 8.28 -10.45
N LEU A 58 -7.93 7.17 -10.45
CA LEU A 58 -7.67 5.98 -11.26
C LEU A 58 -8.71 5.81 -12.37
N SER A 59 -9.43 6.89 -12.72
CA SER A 59 -10.41 6.87 -13.80
C SER A 59 -9.76 6.51 -15.13
N GLY A 60 -10.28 5.50 -15.81
CA GLY A 60 -9.75 5.02 -17.09
C GLY A 60 -8.59 4.02 -16.96
N ILE A 61 -8.19 3.65 -15.74
CA ILE A 61 -7.26 2.56 -15.49
C ILE A 61 -8.08 1.29 -15.24
N GLU A 62 -7.69 0.20 -15.88
CA GLU A 62 -8.36 -1.09 -15.71
C GLU A 62 -8.19 -1.65 -14.29
N ASP A 63 -9.24 -2.29 -13.78
CA ASP A 63 -9.17 -3.01 -12.51
C ASP A 63 -8.10 -4.10 -12.56
N GLY A 64 -7.20 -4.10 -11.58
CA GLY A 64 -6.08 -5.03 -11.54
C GLY A 64 -4.91 -4.66 -12.44
N ALA A 65 -4.84 -3.41 -12.94
CA ALA A 65 -3.65 -2.89 -13.59
C ALA A 65 -2.41 -2.99 -12.69
N TYR A 66 -1.25 -3.17 -13.31
CA TYR A 66 0.03 -3.31 -12.61
C TYR A 66 0.65 -1.95 -12.30
N PHE A 67 1.07 -1.78 -11.05
CA PHE A 67 1.88 -0.67 -10.58
C PHE A 67 3.18 -1.21 -9.97
N TYR A 68 4.25 -0.42 -10.04
CA TYR A 68 5.54 -0.80 -9.47
C TYR A 68 5.62 -0.36 -8.00
N PHE A 69 6.00 -1.30 -7.13
CA PHE A 69 6.15 -1.10 -5.69
C PHE A 69 7.58 -1.36 -5.25
N VAL A 70 8.04 -0.59 -4.26
CA VAL A 70 9.29 -0.81 -3.54
C VAL A 70 9.14 -0.25 -2.11
N HIS A 71 8.71 -1.07 -1.16
CA HIS A 71 8.52 -0.65 0.24
C HIS A 71 8.53 -1.84 1.22
N SER A 72 8.97 -1.60 2.45
CA SER A 72 8.91 -2.58 3.56
C SER A 72 7.86 -2.24 4.61
N TYR A 73 7.26 -1.06 4.51
CA TYR A 73 6.24 -0.53 5.42
C TYR A 73 5.01 -0.17 4.60
N ALA A 74 3.82 -0.41 5.17
CA ALA A 74 2.57 -0.12 4.48
C ALA A 74 1.48 0.24 5.48
N MET A 75 0.68 1.25 5.15
CA MET A 75 -0.51 1.59 5.89
C MET A 75 -1.59 0.52 5.64
N PRO A 76 -2.28 0.01 6.68
CA PRO A 76 -3.39 -0.92 6.50
C PRO A 76 -4.57 -0.25 5.78
N VAL A 77 -5.48 -1.07 5.25
CA VAL A 77 -6.70 -0.56 4.61
C VAL A 77 -7.56 0.14 5.66
N ASN A 78 -7.96 1.37 5.36
CA ASN A 78 -8.71 2.25 6.24
C ASN A 78 -9.80 3.04 5.47
N PRO A 79 -10.65 3.84 6.13
CA PRO A 79 -11.71 4.60 5.47
C PRO A 79 -11.23 5.60 4.39
N HIS A 80 -9.98 6.04 4.46
CA HIS A 80 -9.34 6.96 3.51
C HIS A 80 -8.68 6.23 2.33
N THR A 81 -8.69 4.90 2.32
CA THR A 81 -8.08 4.08 1.26
C THR A 81 -8.89 4.17 -0.03
N THR A 82 -8.20 4.59 -1.10
CA THR A 82 -8.80 4.80 -2.43
C THR A 82 -8.46 3.67 -3.41
N ALA A 83 -7.41 2.90 -3.14
CA ALA A 83 -7.03 1.69 -3.86
C ALA A 83 -6.19 0.80 -2.96
N SER A 84 -6.17 -0.51 -3.24
CA SER A 84 -5.40 -1.49 -2.47
C SER A 84 -4.66 -2.47 -3.37
N ALA A 85 -3.51 -2.95 -2.91
CA ALA A 85 -2.78 -4.07 -3.49
C ALA A 85 -2.59 -5.15 -2.41
N THR A 86 -2.62 -6.42 -2.81
CA THR A 86 -2.35 -7.52 -1.89
C THR A 86 -0.90 -7.93 -2.02
N THR A 87 -0.11 -7.69 -0.98
CA THR A 87 1.23 -8.26 -0.86
C THR A 87 1.12 -9.56 -0.07
N ALA A 88 0.97 -10.65 -0.80
CA ALA A 88 1.09 -12.03 -0.35
C ALA A 88 0.67 -12.36 1.11
N SER A 89 -0.63 -12.27 1.37
CA SER A 89 -1.32 -13.51 1.73
C SER A 89 -1.67 -14.20 0.41
N ARG A 90 -1.35 -15.48 0.25
CA ARG A 90 -1.68 -16.32 -0.91
C ARG A 90 -2.99 -15.86 -1.56
N SER A 91 -2.90 -15.22 -2.73
CA SER A 91 -4.10 -14.77 -3.46
C SER A 91 -5.04 -15.98 -3.60
N PRO A 92 -6.31 -15.91 -3.14
CA PRO A 92 -7.25 -17.01 -3.34
C PRO A 92 -7.55 -17.25 -4.83
N ARG A 93 -7.14 -16.35 -5.71
CA ARG A 93 -7.44 -16.39 -7.15
C ARG A 93 -6.22 -16.03 -7.98
N GLY A 94 -5.66 -17.04 -8.64
CA GLY A 94 -4.77 -16.83 -9.78
C GLY A 94 -3.59 -17.79 -9.82
N THR A 95 -3.85 -19.04 -10.22
CA THR A 95 -2.92 -19.75 -11.09
C THR A 95 -2.81 -18.96 -12.39
N ALA A 96 -1.67 -18.32 -12.63
CA ALA A 96 -1.27 -17.92 -13.97
C ALA A 96 -0.24 -18.97 -14.45
N ARG A 97 -0.52 -19.51 -15.63
CA ARG A 97 0.37 -20.37 -16.41
C ARG A 97 1.70 -19.68 -16.71
#